data_AF-A0A840ZNR3-F1
#
_entry.id   AF-A0A840ZNR3-F1
#
_cell.length_a   1.000
_cell.length_b   1.000
_cell.length_c   1.000
_cell.angle_alpha   90.00
_cell.angle_beta   90.00
_cell.angle_gamma   90.00
#
_symmetry.space_group_name_H-M   'P 1'
#
loop_
_entity.id
_entity.type
_entity.pdbx_description
1 polymer ?
#
loop_
_entity_poly.entity_id
_entity_poly.type
_entity_poly.pdbx_seq_one_letter_code
_entity_poly.pdbx_strand_id
1 'polypeptide(L)'
;MSEIAFDWVELPVGPQPLPEWLLGATVRWNEGYANAPDLWLMADRPLRDWPGQSFVREGGALVARHPDGRIHQWGFQGEFVETEQTRYVAGQAERFIIPATPPSEGCGGWAVDCLMAEGPYAGRHVRIRGPWGIGQPDGYIDVCHTVRTPAIICGAPSHKEEIGLAGLGITHDLFLRVVARFLPHCRVARILRLGWRDRLEIVDGSWDEPKTVRLNRPRAPSSRPQAAE
;
A
#
# COMPACT_ATOMS: atom_id res chain seq x y z
N MET A 1 -9.99 5.89 26.94
CA MET A 1 -9.87 5.77 25.47
C MET A 1 -9.54 7.16 24.95
N SER A 2 -8.51 7.33 24.12
CA SER A 2 -8.30 8.63 23.46
C SER A 2 -9.49 8.94 22.58
N GLU A 3 -10.01 10.16 22.67
CA GLU A 3 -11.06 10.66 21.79
C GLU A 3 -10.56 10.63 20.33
N ILE A 4 -11.41 10.14 19.41
CA ILE A 4 -11.12 10.16 17.98
C ILE A 4 -11.91 11.32 17.39
N ALA A 5 -11.20 12.30 16.87
CA ALA A 5 -11.75 13.44 16.15
C ALA A 5 -11.39 13.35 14.67
N PHE A 6 -11.94 14.25 13.86
CA PHE A 6 -11.58 14.38 12.46
C PHE A 6 -11.82 15.79 11.96
N ASP A 7 -11.05 16.18 10.94
CA ASP A 7 -11.24 17.41 10.18
C ASP A 7 -11.54 17.09 8.73
N TRP A 8 -12.43 17.85 8.10
CA TRP A 8 -12.63 17.77 6.65
C TRP A 8 -11.44 18.39 5.92
N VAL A 9 -10.98 17.72 4.87
CA VAL A 9 -9.90 18.18 4.00
C VAL A 9 -10.52 18.67 2.69
N GLU A 10 -10.24 19.93 2.35
CA GLU A 10 -10.68 20.50 1.08
C GLU A 10 -9.99 19.81 -0.08
N LEU A 11 -10.79 19.38 -1.06
CA LEU A 11 -10.29 18.79 -2.29
C LEU A 11 -9.89 19.88 -3.28
N PRO A 12 -8.80 19.71 -4.05
CA PRO A 12 -8.42 20.69 -5.04
C PRO A 12 -9.49 20.82 -6.14
N VAL A 13 -9.81 22.06 -6.51
CA VAL A 13 -10.84 22.38 -7.52
C VAL A 13 -10.22 22.60 -8.89
N GLY A 14 -10.90 22.12 -9.93
CA GLY A 14 -10.49 22.30 -11.33
C GLY A 14 -9.43 21.29 -11.80
N PRO A 15 -8.91 21.45 -13.02
CA PRO A 15 -7.92 20.54 -13.59
C PRO A 15 -6.65 20.47 -12.73
N GLN A 16 -6.31 19.27 -12.26
CA GLN A 16 -5.10 19.01 -11.49
C GLN A 16 -4.09 18.26 -12.35
N PRO A 17 -2.78 18.61 -12.31
CA PRO A 17 -1.77 17.80 -12.95
C PRO A 17 -1.74 16.41 -12.29
N LEU A 18 -1.69 15.35 -13.09
CA LEU A 18 -1.51 13.98 -12.62
C LEU A 18 -0.27 13.36 -13.28
N PRO A 19 0.48 12.52 -12.56
CA PRO A 19 1.52 11.69 -13.16
C PRO A 19 0.99 10.87 -14.34
N GLU A 20 1.81 10.70 -15.37
CA GLU A 20 1.43 9.99 -16.59
C GLU A 20 0.92 8.56 -16.32
N TRP A 21 1.50 7.87 -15.34
CA TRP A 21 1.11 6.52 -14.96
C TRP A 21 -0.33 6.41 -14.41
N LEU A 22 -0.92 7.52 -13.94
CA LEU A 22 -2.30 7.58 -13.48
C LEU A 22 -3.32 7.87 -14.59
N LEU A 23 -2.89 8.39 -15.74
CA LEU A 23 -3.82 8.84 -16.79
C LEU A 23 -4.60 7.68 -17.43
N GLY A 24 -4.04 6.47 -17.41
CA GLY A 24 -4.70 5.24 -17.86
C GLY A 24 -5.24 4.36 -16.73
N ALA A 25 -5.11 4.79 -15.47
CA ALA A 25 -5.51 3.98 -14.33
C ALA A 25 -7.04 4.05 -14.11
N THR A 26 -7.65 2.91 -13.79
CA THR A 26 -8.99 2.88 -13.22
C THR A 26 -8.88 3.05 -11.72
N VAL A 27 -9.51 4.09 -11.19
CA VAL A 27 -9.53 4.39 -9.75
C VAL A 27 -10.85 3.92 -9.14
N ARG A 28 -10.77 3.21 -8.03
CA ARG A 28 -11.95 2.77 -7.27
C ARG A 28 -11.78 3.08 -5.79
N TRP A 29 -12.90 3.33 -5.14
CA TRP A 29 -12.99 3.36 -3.69
C TRP A 29 -13.56 2.03 -3.19
N ASN A 30 -12.88 1.41 -2.24
CA ASN A 30 -13.37 0.23 -1.53
C ASN A 30 -14.04 0.67 -0.22
N GLU A 31 -15.37 0.62 -0.18
CA GLU A 31 -16.14 1.07 0.97
C GLU A 31 -16.07 0.09 2.18
N GLY A 32 -15.53 -1.13 1.99
CA GLY A 32 -15.57 -2.19 3.00
C GLY A 32 -14.78 -1.92 4.30
N TYR A 33 -15.13 -2.66 5.35
CA TYR A 33 -14.37 -2.76 6.60
C TYR A 33 -13.32 -3.87 6.48
N ALA A 34 -12.18 -3.55 5.87
CA ALA A 34 -11.07 -4.49 5.71
C ALA A 34 -9.75 -3.82 6.05
N ASN A 35 -8.69 -4.63 6.23
CA ASN A 35 -7.31 -4.12 6.35
C ASN A 35 -6.74 -3.66 5.00
N ALA A 36 -7.53 -3.66 3.93
CA ALA A 36 -7.12 -3.18 2.62
C ALA A 36 -7.25 -1.64 2.55
N PRO A 37 -6.36 -0.96 1.80
CA PRO A 37 -6.51 0.46 1.54
C PRO A 37 -7.86 0.82 0.90
N ASP A 38 -8.37 2.01 1.20
CA ASP A 38 -9.63 2.52 0.62
C ASP A 38 -9.48 2.82 -0.88
N LEU A 39 -8.31 3.32 -1.32
CA LEU A 39 -8.06 3.69 -2.71
C LEU A 39 -7.41 2.54 -3.49
N TRP A 40 -8.06 2.14 -4.58
CA TRP A 40 -7.63 1.05 -5.46
C TRP A 40 -7.28 1.60 -6.83
N LEU A 41 -6.04 1.35 -7.26
CA LEU A 41 -5.47 1.81 -8.52
C LEU A 41 -5.26 0.61 -9.45
N MET A 42 -6.09 0.48 -10.48
CA MET A 42 -5.95 -0.57 -11.48
C MET A 42 -5.22 -0.03 -12.70
N ALA A 43 -4.07 -0.64 -13.03
CA ALA A 43 -3.19 -0.23 -14.11
C ALA A 43 -2.79 -1.41 -15.01
N ASP A 44 -2.23 -1.10 -16.16
CA ASP A 44 -1.70 -2.05 -17.15
C ASP A 44 -0.25 -2.48 -16.88
N ARG A 45 0.38 -1.89 -15.86
CA ARG A 45 1.77 -2.14 -15.47
C ARG A 45 1.94 -2.16 -13.95
N PRO A 46 2.99 -2.83 -13.44
CA PRO A 46 3.37 -2.73 -12.04
C PRO A 46 3.62 -1.28 -11.61
N LEU A 47 2.89 -0.82 -10.58
CA LEU A 47 3.02 0.54 -10.07
C LEU A 47 4.13 0.67 -9.01
N ARG A 48 4.52 -0.45 -8.39
CA ARG A 48 5.60 -0.55 -7.42
C ARG A 48 6.99 -0.50 -8.05
N ASP A 49 7.11 -0.78 -9.33
CA ASP A 49 8.39 -0.85 -10.02
C ASP A 49 8.55 0.37 -10.93
N TRP A 50 9.74 0.97 -10.93
CA TRP A 50 10.07 2.06 -11.83
C TRP A 50 11.57 2.08 -12.16
N PRO A 51 11.96 2.64 -13.33
CA PRO A 51 13.36 2.76 -13.71
C PRO A 51 14.17 3.54 -12.65
N GLY A 52 15.34 3.03 -12.31
CA GLY A 52 16.23 3.66 -11.32
C GLY A 52 15.72 3.58 -9.88
N GLN A 53 14.72 2.74 -9.57
CA GLN A 53 14.29 2.52 -8.20
C GLN A 53 15.44 1.99 -7.34
N SER A 54 15.67 2.65 -6.21
CA SER A 54 16.62 2.22 -5.20
C SER A 54 16.08 2.52 -3.80
N PHE A 55 16.40 1.64 -2.86
CA PHE A 55 15.88 1.66 -1.50
C PHE A 55 16.90 2.19 -0.51
N VAL A 56 16.41 2.95 0.46
CA VAL A 56 17.14 3.43 1.63
C VAL A 56 16.55 2.74 2.87
N ARG A 57 17.39 2.47 3.88
CA ARG A 57 16.91 1.94 5.16
C ARG A 57 16.50 3.10 6.06
N GLU A 58 15.24 3.13 6.46
CA GLU A 58 14.68 4.15 7.35
C GLU A 58 14.04 3.49 8.57
N GLY A 59 14.76 3.50 9.69
CA GLY A 59 14.34 2.79 10.90
C GLY A 59 14.10 1.30 10.63
N GLY A 60 12.85 0.86 10.82
CA GLY A 60 12.41 -0.52 10.59
C GLY A 60 11.85 -0.77 9.18
N ALA A 61 12.26 -0.01 8.18
CA ALA A 61 11.75 -0.09 6.82
C ALA A 61 12.84 0.00 5.75
N LEU A 62 12.61 -0.63 4.60
CA LEU A 62 13.24 -0.23 3.34
C LEU A 62 12.27 0.62 2.55
N VAL A 63 12.75 1.76 2.04
CA VAL A 63 11.92 2.78 1.40
C VAL A 63 12.56 3.25 0.10
N ALA A 64 11.79 3.22 -0.99
CA ALA A 64 12.13 3.88 -2.25
C ALA A 64 11.09 4.95 -2.57
N ARG A 65 11.52 6.19 -2.78
CA ARG A 65 10.65 7.31 -3.15
C ARG A 65 10.86 7.69 -4.61
N HIS A 66 9.79 8.07 -5.28
CA HIS A 66 9.83 8.59 -6.63
C HIS A 66 9.35 10.05 -6.68
N PRO A 67 9.94 10.93 -7.49
CA PRO A 67 9.55 12.34 -7.58
C PRO A 67 8.09 12.60 -7.98
N ASP A 68 7.45 11.63 -8.65
CA ASP A 68 6.02 11.70 -9.01
C ASP A 68 5.06 11.45 -7.83
N GLY A 69 5.60 11.25 -6.62
CA GLY A 69 4.82 11.06 -5.40
C GLY A 69 4.54 9.60 -5.03
N ARG A 70 5.06 8.61 -5.77
CA ARG A 70 5.02 7.20 -5.34
C ARG A 70 6.06 6.89 -4.27
N ILE A 71 5.71 5.95 -3.39
CA ILE A 71 6.63 5.30 -2.45
C ILE A 71 6.45 3.79 -2.50
N HIS A 72 7.57 3.07 -2.47
CA HIS A 72 7.62 1.62 -2.35
C HIS A 72 8.30 1.29 -1.02
N GLN A 73 7.58 0.64 -0.11
CA GLN A 73 8.07 0.38 1.24
C GLN A 73 7.81 -1.05 1.70
N TRP A 74 8.76 -1.60 2.46
CA TRP A 74 8.58 -2.85 3.17
C TRP A 74 9.09 -2.75 4.59
N GLY A 75 8.33 -3.32 5.52
CA GLY A 75 8.76 -3.47 6.90
C GLY A 75 9.87 -4.49 7.02
N PHE A 76 10.96 -4.10 7.66
CA PHE A 76 12.08 -4.96 7.95
C PHE A 76 12.82 -4.49 9.21
N GLN A 77 12.88 -5.37 10.21
CA GLN A 77 13.72 -5.20 11.39
C GLN A 77 14.68 -6.39 11.44
N GLY A 78 15.98 -6.12 11.37
CA GLY A 78 17.01 -7.15 11.42
C GLY A 78 18.19 -6.82 10.53
N GLU A 79 19.05 -7.81 10.33
CA GLU A 79 20.21 -7.73 9.45
C GLU A 79 20.06 -8.69 8.27
N PHE A 80 20.71 -8.36 7.16
CA PHE A 80 20.80 -9.26 6.02
C PHE A 80 21.93 -10.25 6.24
N VAL A 81 21.69 -11.49 5.82
CA VAL A 81 22.70 -12.56 5.85
C VAL A 81 22.84 -13.10 4.44
N GLU A 82 24.08 -13.29 3.99
CA GLU A 82 24.37 -13.95 2.71
C GLU A 82 23.72 -15.34 2.72
N THR A 83 22.73 -15.52 1.86
CA THR A 83 21.90 -16.72 1.83
C THR A 83 21.92 -17.29 0.43
N GLU A 84 22.17 -18.61 0.31
CA GLU A 84 21.97 -19.31 -0.95
C GLU A 84 20.47 -19.36 -1.28
N GLN A 85 20.13 -18.95 -2.50
CA GLN A 85 18.78 -18.93 -3.04
C GLN A 85 18.76 -19.68 -4.37
N THR A 86 17.60 -20.23 -4.71
CA THR A 86 17.36 -20.87 -6.00
C THR A 86 16.40 -20.02 -6.81
N ARG A 87 16.73 -19.77 -8.08
CA ARG A 87 15.81 -19.22 -9.09
C ARG A 87 15.68 -20.20 -10.24
N TYR A 88 14.57 -20.14 -10.96
CA TYR A 88 14.37 -20.93 -12.17
C TYR A 88 14.51 -20.03 -13.39
N VAL A 89 15.50 -20.31 -14.24
CA VAL A 89 15.75 -19.60 -15.49
C VAL A 89 15.64 -20.61 -16.62
N ALA A 90 14.76 -20.35 -17.59
CA ALA A 90 14.47 -21.27 -18.70
C ALA A 90 14.20 -22.74 -18.25
N GLY A 91 13.52 -22.91 -17.10
CA GLY A 91 13.20 -24.22 -16.53
C GLY A 91 14.34 -24.90 -15.76
N GLN A 92 15.52 -24.29 -15.67
CA GLN A 92 16.66 -24.82 -14.91
C GLN A 92 16.81 -24.11 -13.57
N ALA A 93 17.08 -24.88 -12.52
CA ALA A 93 17.36 -24.36 -11.20
C ALA A 93 18.79 -23.80 -11.15
N GLU A 94 18.91 -22.48 -10.96
CA GLU A 94 20.18 -21.80 -10.72
C GLU A 94 20.28 -21.40 -9.25
N ARG A 95 21.43 -21.72 -8.63
CA ARG A 95 21.76 -21.27 -7.28
C ARG A 95 22.54 -19.97 -7.34
N PHE A 96 22.24 -19.05 -6.44
CA PHE A 96 22.95 -17.78 -6.29
C PHE A 96 22.96 -17.35 -4.83
N ILE A 97 23.93 -16.51 -4.47
CA ILE A 97 24.04 -15.95 -3.12
C ILE A 97 23.57 -14.50 -3.16
N ILE A 98 22.70 -14.13 -2.21
CA ILE A 98 22.20 -12.77 -2.04
C ILE A 98 22.06 -12.46 -0.55
N PRO A 99 22.34 -11.22 -0.10
CA PRO A 99 21.97 -10.79 1.24
C PRO A 99 20.45 -10.85 1.40
N ALA A 100 19.98 -11.71 2.28
CA ALA A 100 18.56 -11.91 2.50
C ALA A 100 18.20 -11.84 3.98
N THR A 101 16.99 -11.40 4.29
CA THR A 101 16.42 -11.51 5.64
C THR A 101 16.25 -12.98 6.01
N PRO A 102 16.32 -13.41 7.28
CA PRO A 102 15.94 -14.77 7.67
C PRO A 102 14.53 -15.14 7.16
N PRO A 103 14.23 -16.42 6.90
CA PRO A 103 12.87 -16.81 6.58
C PRO A 103 12.02 -16.59 7.84
N SER A 104 11.01 -15.73 7.77
CA SER A 104 10.04 -15.61 8.85
C SER A 104 9.08 -16.81 8.80
N GLU A 105 8.97 -17.56 9.90
CA GLU A 105 7.97 -18.62 10.01
C GLU A 105 6.56 -18.02 9.84
N GLY A 106 5.74 -18.60 8.94
CA GLY A 106 4.31 -18.28 8.85
C GLY A 106 3.86 -17.19 7.86
N CYS A 107 4.64 -16.78 6.87
CA CYS A 107 4.31 -15.59 6.06
C CYS A 107 4.06 -15.90 4.57
N GLY A 108 2.86 -15.55 4.08
CA GLY A 108 2.39 -15.76 2.69
C GLY A 108 2.79 -14.67 1.68
N GLY A 109 3.81 -13.86 1.97
CA GLY A 109 4.29 -12.80 1.08
C GLY A 109 5.38 -13.29 0.13
N TRP A 110 5.28 -12.91 -1.16
CA TRP A 110 6.35 -13.13 -2.13
C TRP A 110 7.61 -12.36 -1.74
N ALA A 111 8.78 -12.98 -1.91
CA ALA A 111 10.05 -12.30 -1.66
C ALA A 111 10.22 -11.10 -2.60
N VAL A 112 10.81 -10.01 -2.09
CA VAL A 112 11.03 -8.78 -2.85
C VAL A 112 12.52 -8.47 -2.87
N ASP A 113 13.05 -8.20 -4.07
CA ASP A 113 14.43 -7.77 -4.26
C ASP A 113 14.49 -6.25 -4.30
N CYS A 114 15.36 -5.68 -3.47
CA CYS A 114 15.54 -4.23 -3.31
C CYS A 114 16.97 -3.86 -3.70
N LEU A 115 17.15 -3.04 -4.73
CA LEU A 115 18.46 -2.43 -5.01
C LEU A 115 18.73 -1.35 -3.96
N MET A 116 19.80 -1.47 -3.18
CA MET A 116 20.09 -0.51 -2.12
C MET A 116 20.82 0.72 -2.66
N ALA A 117 20.35 1.91 -2.28
CA ALA A 117 20.95 3.19 -2.63
C ALA A 117 22.19 3.50 -1.77
N GLU A 118 22.16 3.10 -0.51
CA GLU A 118 23.16 3.48 0.50
C GLU A 118 23.43 2.38 1.54
N GLY A 119 24.37 2.65 2.44
CA GLY A 119 24.76 1.75 3.53
C GLY A 119 25.65 0.58 3.09
N PRO A 120 25.81 -0.46 3.93
CA PRO A 120 26.72 -1.59 3.68
C PRO A 120 26.44 -2.40 2.42
N TYR A 121 25.24 -2.25 1.86
CA TYR A 121 24.79 -2.96 0.66
C TYR A 121 24.59 -2.03 -0.55
N ALA A 122 25.05 -0.78 -0.50
CA ALA A 122 24.90 0.19 -1.58
C ALA A 122 25.31 -0.40 -2.95
N GLY A 123 24.46 -0.22 -3.96
CA GLY A 123 24.65 -0.77 -5.30
C GLY A 123 24.42 -2.28 -5.44
N ARG A 124 23.97 -2.97 -4.39
CA ARG A 124 23.65 -4.40 -4.40
C ARG A 124 22.16 -4.63 -4.20
N HIS A 125 21.66 -5.72 -4.79
CA HIS A 125 20.34 -6.24 -4.44
C HIS A 125 20.37 -6.95 -3.08
N VAL A 126 19.39 -6.67 -2.25
CA VAL A 126 19.06 -7.44 -1.04
C VAL A 126 17.66 -8.03 -1.18
N ARG A 127 17.38 -9.16 -0.53
CA ARG A 127 16.09 -9.84 -0.59
C ARG A 127 15.36 -9.81 0.74
N ILE A 128 14.16 -9.24 0.76
CA ILE A 128 13.25 -9.36 1.89
C ILE A 128 12.35 -10.58 1.65
N ARG A 129 12.40 -11.55 2.57
CA ARG A 129 11.55 -12.76 2.54
C ARG A 129 10.34 -12.55 3.45
N GLY A 130 9.13 -12.75 2.91
CA GLY A 130 7.88 -12.53 3.64
C GLY A 130 7.70 -11.07 4.11
N PRO A 131 7.90 -10.06 3.26
CA PRO A 131 7.82 -8.68 3.69
C PRO A 131 6.42 -8.33 4.18
N TRP A 132 6.35 -7.49 5.21
CA TRP A 132 5.09 -6.99 5.76
C TRP A 132 4.81 -5.59 5.22
N GLY A 133 3.55 -5.34 4.86
CA GLY A 133 3.06 -3.98 4.77
C GLY A 133 3.13 -3.35 6.16
N ILE A 134 3.87 -2.25 6.26
CA ILE A 134 3.87 -1.39 7.44
C ILE A 134 3.27 -0.05 7.04
N GLY A 135 2.74 0.69 8.02
CA GLY A 135 2.19 2.00 7.73
C GLY A 135 3.21 2.91 7.03
N GLN A 136 2.73 3.61 6.00
CA GLN A 136 3.53 4.56 5.24
C GLN A 136 4.14 5.67 6.13
N PRO A 137 5.28 6.27 5.74
CA PRO A 137 5.82 7.43 6.44
C PRO A 137 4.86 8.62 6.36
N ASP A 138 5.08 9.58 7.24
CA ASP A 138 4.27 10.80 7.28
C ASP A 138 4.25 11.49 5.91
N GLY A 139 3.06 11.95 5.50
CA GLY A 139 2.83 12.55 4.19
C GLY A 139 2.51 11.56 3.07
N TYR A 140 2.48 10.26 3.35
CA TYR A 140 2.10 9.21 2.40
C TYR A 140 0.95 8.36 2.94
N ILE A 141 0.15 7.84 2.01
CA ILE A 141 -0.96 6.93 2.30
C ILE A 141 -0.83 5.67 1.48
N ASP A 142 -1.14 4.52 2.10
CA ASP A 142 -1.19 3.23 1.42
C ASP A 142 -2.27 3.22 0.36
N VAL A 143 -1.98 2.59 -0.77
CA VAL A 143 -2.95 2.35 -1.85
C VAL A 143 -2.89 0.91 -2.29
N CYS A 144 -4.06 0.34 -2.60
CA CYS A 144 -4.10 -0.92 -3.29
C CYS A 144 -3.81 -0.68 -4.77
N HIS A 145 -3.11 -1.61 -5.40
CA HIS A 145 -2.99 -1.63 -6.84
C HIS A 145 -3.36 -2.98 -7.42
N THR A 146 -3.87 -2.97 -8.64
CA THR A 146 -4.13 -4.18 -9.43
C THR A 146 -3.47 -4.01 -10.78
N VAL A 147 -2.61 -4.95 -11.13
CA VAL A 147 -2.02 -5.02 -12.46
C VAL A 147 -2.84 -5.99 -13.30
N ARG A 148 -3.29 -5.53 -14.47
CA ARG A 148 -3.98 -6.38 -15.45
C ARG A 148 -3.02 -6.72 -16.58
N THR A 149 -2.65 -7.99 -16.67
CA THR A 149 -1.82 -8.49 -17.78
C THR A 149 -2.68 -9.32 -18.73
N PRO A 150 -2.60 -9.10 -20.07
CA PRO A 150 -3.28 -9.94 -21.04
C PRO A 150 -2.89 -11.41 -20.85
N ALA A 151 -3.88 -12.30 -20.90
CA ALA A 151 -3.69 -13.73 -20.74
C ALA A 151 -4.69 -14.51 -21.59
N ILE A 152 -4.39 -15.78 -21.88
CA ILE A 152 -5.38 -16.71 -22.41
C ILE A 152 -5.89 -17.55 -21.24
N ILE A 153 -7.16 -17.42 -20.89
CA ILE A 153 -7.80 -18.19 -19.80
C ILE A 153 -8.89 -19.05 -20.45
N CYS A 154 -8.81 -20.36 -20.25
CA CYS A 154 -9.73 -21.33 -20.85
C CYS A 154 -9.86 -21.19 -22.38
N GLY A 155 -8.77 -20.85 -23.07
CA GLY A 155 -8.74 -20.70 -24.54
C GLY A 155 -9.28 -19.37 -25.08
N ALA A 156 -9.72 -18.45 -24.21
CA ALA A 156 -10.22 -17.13 -24.62
C ALA A 156 -9.25 -16.01 -24.22
N PRO A 157 -9.11 -14.95 -25.03
CA PRO A 157 -8.46 -13.71 -24.62
C PRO A 157 -9.12 -13.14 -23.37
N SER A 158 -8.31 -12.97 -22.32
CA SER A 158 -8.72 -12.50 -21.00
C SER A 158 -7.56 -11.74 -20.35
N HIS A 159 -7.63 -11.53 -19.04
CA HIS A 159 -6.58 -10.88 -18.26
C HIS A 159 -6.32 -11.66 -16.97
N LYS A 160 -5.04 -11.75 -16.59
CA LYS A 160 -4.65 -12.12 -15.23
C LYS A 160 -4.58 -10.85 -14.39
N GLU A 161 -5.20 -10.89 -13.22
CA GLU A 161 -5.13 -9.82 -12.25
C GLU A 161 -4.13 -10.18 -11.15
N GLU A 162 -3.18 -9.29 -10.91
CA GLU A 162 -2.27 -9.38 -9.77
C GLU A 162 -2.58 -8.23 -8.82
N ILE A 163 -3.06 -8.57 -7.63
CA ILE A 163 -3.45 -7.59 -6.60
C ILE A 163 -2.26 -7.39 -5.67
N GLY A 164 -1.74 -6.17 -5.62
CA GLY A 164 -0.81 -5.72 -4.60
C GLY A 164 -1.54 -4.96 -3.50
N LEU A 165 -1.71 -5.61 -2.34
CA LEU A 165 -2.37 -5.04 -1.16
C LEU A 165 -1.44 -4.24 -0.25
N ALA A 166 -0.13 -4.31 -0.47
CA ALA A 166 0.87 -3.70 0.39
C ALA A 166 2.09 -3.19 -0.39
N GLY A 167 2.78 -2.27 0.26
CA GLY A 167 4.08 -1.75 -0.13
C GLY A 167 4.03 -0.62 -1.16
N LEU A 168 2.88 -0.26 -1.72
CA LEU A 168 2.72 0.95 -2.53
C LEU A 168 1.99 2.01 -1.72
N GLY A 169 2.58 3.20 -1.64
CA GLY A 169 1.90 4.41 -1.19
C GLY A 169 2.00 5.53 -2.21
N ILE A 170 1.19 6.55 -2.01
CA ILE A 170 1.30 7.84 -2.71
C ILE A 170 1.30 8.99 -1.70
N THR A 171 1.89 10.12 -2.08
CA THR A 171 1.81 11.34 -1.26
C THR A 171 0.36 11.73 -0.98
N HIS A 172 0.11 12.35 0.16
CA HIS A 172 -1.20 12.92 0.51
C HIS A 172 -1.70 13.90 -0.56
N ASP A 173 -0.81 14.73 -1.10
CA ASP A 173 -1.15 15.67 -2.18
C ASP A 173 -1.63 14.93 -3.44
N LEU A 174 -0.89 13.91 -3.89
CA LEU A 174 -1.31 13.10 -5.04
C LEU A 174 -2.64 12.36 -4.76
N PHE A 175 -2.81 11.84 -3.55
CA PHE A 175 -4.05 11.20 -3.13
C PHE A 175 -5.24 12.15 -3.24
N LEU A 176 -5.14 13.38 -2.72
CA LEU A 176 -6.22 14.37 -2.80
C LEU A 176 -6.55 14.74 -4.26
N ARG A 177 -5.53 14.90 -5.11
CA ARG A 177 -5.72 15.12 -6.56
C ARG A 177 -6.42 13.96 -7.24
N VAL A 178 -6.08 12.71 -6.87
CA VAL A 178 -6.73 11.50 -7.39
C VAL A 178 -8.20 11.43 -6.96
N VAL A 179 -8.50 11.66 -5.68
CA VAL A 179 -9.89 11.67 -5.19
C VAL A 179 -10.70 12.76 -5.87
N ALA A 180 -10.18 14.00 -5.95
CA ALA A 180 -10.86 15.11 -6.61
C ALA A 180 -11.17 14.82 -8.09
N ARG A 181 -10.27 14.14 -8.80
CA ARG A 181 -10.42 13.86 -10.23
C ARG A 181 -11.38 12.71 -10.51
N PHE A 182 -11.22 11.59 -9.79
CA PHE A 182 -11.86 10.33 -10.15
C PHE A 182 -13.02 9.96 -9.22
N LEU A 183 -13.09 10.54 -8.02
CA LEU A 183 -14.11 10.30 -7.02
C LEU A 183 -14.72 11.63 -6.53
N PRO A 184 -15.19 12.52 -7.42
CA PRO A 184 -15.62 13.87 -7.04
C PRO A 184 -16.88 13.92 -6.16
N HIS A 185 -17.59 12.78 -6.03
CA HIS A 185 -18.73 12.61 -5.14
C HIS A 185 -18.32 12.26 -3.70
N CYS A 186 -17.04 11.93 -3.48
CA CYS A 186 -16.51 11.63 -2.16
C CYS A 186 -15.95 12.89 -1.49
N ARG A 187 -15.80 12.81 -0.18
CA ARG A 187 -15.08 13.77 0.67
C ARG A 187 -13.86 13.09 1.27
N VAL A 188 -12.93 13.87 1.81
CA VAL A 188 -11.78 13.33 2.55
C VAL A 188 -11.77 13.90 3.95
N ALA A 189 -11.63 13.01 4.94
CA ALA A 189 -11.42 13.38 6.33
C ALA A 189 -9.99 13.08 6.75
N ARG A 190 -9.39 13.96 7.55
CA ARG A 190 -8.17 13.69 8.31
C ARG A 190 -8.59 13.17 9.68
N ILE A 191 -8.19 11.95 10.01
CA ILE A 191 -8.47 11.35 11.31
C ILE A 191 -7.43 11.83 12.33
N LEU A 192 -7.92 12.38 13.43
CA LEU A 192 -7.10 12.88 14.54
C LEU A 192 -7.24 11.92 15.72
N ARG A 193 -6.18 11.17 16.01
CA ARG A 193 -6.12 10.30 17.19
C ARG A 193 -4.70 10.25 17.74
N LEU A 194 -4.57 10.50 19.04
CA LEU A 194 -3.27 10.39 19.72
C LEU A 194 -2.66 8.99 19.53
N GLY A 195 -1.41 8.95 19.05
CA GLY A 195 -0.66 7.72 18.80
C GLY A 195 -0.94 7.05 17.45
N TRP A 196 -1.84 7.61 16.63
CA TRP A 196 -1.97 7.23 15.23
C TRP A 196 -1.19 8.21 14.36
N ARG A 197 -0.62 7.71 13.26
CA ARG A 197 -0.10 8.60 12.21
C ARG A 197 -1.25 9.31 11.52
N ASP A 198 -0.96 10.48 10.96
CA ASP A 198 -1.91 11.24 10.15
C ASP A 198 -2.53 10.34 9.08
N ARG A 199 -3.83 10.12 9.16
CA ARG A 199 -4.57 9.23 8.27
C ARG A 199 -5.63 10.02 7.52
N LEU A 200 -5.54 10.02 6.20
CA LEU A 200 -6.64 10.45 5.34
C LEU A 200 -7.60 9.28 5.10
N GLU A 201 -8.89 9.58 5.08
CA GLU A 201 -9.93 8.59 4.83
C GLU A 201 -10.91 9.14 3.77
N ILE A 202 -11.21 8.31 2.76
CA ILE A 202 -12.26 8.62 1.77
C ILE A 202 -13.61 8.35 2.41
N VAL A 203 -14.49 9.34 2.32
CA VAL A 203 -15.83 9.30 2.90
C VAL A 203 -16.85 9.52 1.79
N ASP A 204 -17.96 8.80 1.83
CA ASP A 204 -19.09 9.08 0.93
C ASP A 204 -19.57 10.53 1.12
N GLY A 205 -19.89 11.23 0.04
CA GLY A 205 -20.30 12.64 0.12
C GLY A 205 -21.58 12.87 0.91
N SER A 206 -22.43 11.85 1.07
CA SER A 206 -23.65 11.92 1.86
C SER A 206 -23.44 11.68 3.37
N TRP A 207 -22.25 11.24 3.78
CA TRP A 207 -21.99 10.94 5.19
C TRP A 207 -21.51 12.18 5.95
N ASP A 208 -21.92 12.25 7.21
CA ASP A 208 -21.56 13.30 8.17
C ASP A 208 -20.26 13.00 8.93
N GLU A 209 -19.75 11.77 8.85
CA GLU A 209 -18.54 11.33 9.53
C GLU A 209 -17.79 10.21 8.79
N PRO A 210 -16.46 10.06 9.00
CA PRO A 210 -15.68 8.93 8.48
C PRO A 210 -16.00 7.60 9.20
N LYS A 211 -15.78 6.49 8.50
CA LYS A 211 -15.93 5.11 9.01
C LYS A 211 -15.16 4.90 10.30
N THR A 212 -13.92 5.42 10.39
CA THR A 212 -13.10 5.24 11.59
C THR A 212 -13.79 5.79 12.84
N VAL A 213 -14.42 6.96 12.75
CA VAL A 213 -15.16 7.56 13.88
C VAL A 213 -16.39 6.70 14.19
N ARG A 214 -17.18 6.34 13.17
CA ARG A 214 -18.36 5.48 13.32
C ARG A 214 -18.05 4.15 14.03
N LEU A 215 -16.94 3.50 13.69
CA LEU A 215 -16.53 2.21 14.26
C LEU A 215 -16.08 2.31 15.72
N ASN A 216 -15.52 3.45 16.12
CA ASN A 216 -14.97 3.64 17.46
C ASN A 216 -15.95 4.33 18.41
N ARG A 217 -17.17 4.66 17.95
CA ARG A 217 -18.25 5.10 18.84
C ARG A 217 -18.54 3.98 19.87
N PRO A 218 -18.70 4.32 21.16
CA PRO A 218 -19.16 3.36 22.16
C PRO A 218 -20.45 2.71 21.67
N ARG A 219 -20.46 1.38 21.54
CA ARG A 219 -21.70 0.67 21.26
C ARG A 219 -22.57 0.76 22.51
N ALA A 220 -23.86 1.04 22.32
CA ALA A 220 -24.82 0.87 23.40
C ALA A 220 -24.71 -0.56 23.96
N PRO A 221 -24.82 -0.76 25.28
CA PRO A 221 -24.75 -2.08 25.87
C PRO A 221 -25.78 -2.98 25.18
N SER A 222 -25.35 -4.17 24.75
CA SER A 222 -26.24 -5.09 24.05
C SER A 222 -27.35 -5.52 25.00
N SER A 223 -28.61 -5.31 24.61
CA SER A 223 -29.79 -5.81 25.33
C SER A 223 -29.99 -7.33 25.18
N ARG A 224 -28.96 -8.08 24.77
CA ARG A 224 -29.06 -9.54 24.71
C ARG A 224 -29.15 -10.05 26.14
N PRO A 225 -30.21 -10.80 26.51
CA PRO A 225 -30.26 -11.46 27.80
C PRO A 225 -29.02 -12.37 27.90
N GLN A 226 -28.24 -12.22 28.96
CA GLN A 226 -27.30 -13.26 29.35
C GLN A 226 -28.13 -14.52 29.60
N ALA A 227 -27.82 -15.59 28.88
CA ALA A 227 -28.40 -16.89 29.21
C ALA A 227 -28.01 -17.18 30.66
N ALA A 228 -29.02 -17.33 31.53
CA ALA A 228 -28.81 -17.75 32.91
C ALA A 228 -28.21 -19.16 32.89
N GLU A 229 -27.11 -19.34 33.62
CA GLU A 229 -26.54 -20.64 33.97
C GLU A 229 -27.46 -21.45 34.89
#